data_AF-W1V9Q5-F1
#
_entry.id   AF-W1V9Q5-F1
#
_cell.length_a   1.000
_cell.length_b   1.000
_cell.length_c   1.000
_cell.angle_alpha   90.00
_cell.angle_beta   90.00
_cell.angle_gamma   90.00
#
_symmetry.space_group_name_H-M   'P 1'
#
loop_
_entity.id
_entity.type
_entity.pdbx_description
1 polymer ?
#
loop_
_entity_poly.entity_id
_entity_poly.type
_entity_poly.pdbx_seq_one_letter_code
_entity_poly.pdbx_strand_id
1 'polypeptide(L)'
;MERNSQNNQRYKLESQLREAYGRVVYTQTCHDKIINRLIKKSNRIKCLQIFLSSITTSGFIVTLFAEDKIASILGAFISLILLILNFYSKNFNLTEEAQNHRVASDTLWKIREEYISLLTDFDILDLKSIMKKRDELQERTAEVYSSSPRTDRESYLEAKKALKNEEEQTFSEREIDIMLPNSIRRSNRVKK
;
A
#
# COMPACT_ATOMS: atom_id res chain seq x y z
N MET A 1 -22.18 25.66 31.65
CA MET A 1 -21.28 24.49 31.73
C MET A 1 -21.50 23.52 30.56
N GLU A 2 -22.73 23.25 30.13
CA GLU A 2 -23.04 22.32 29.01
C GLU A 2 -22.44 22.70 27.65
N ARG A 3 -22.40 23.98 27.28
CA ARG A 3 -21.77 24.42 26.00
C ARG A 3 -20.27 24.09 25.93
N ASN A 4 -19.56 24.19 27.06
CA ASN A 4 -18.14 23.81 27.14
C ASN A 4 -17.94 22.29 27.13
N SER A 5 -18.85 21.52 27.74
CA SER A 5 -18.76 20.06 27.70
C SER A 5 -19.07 19.50 26.30
N GLN A 6 -20.05 20.06 25.60
CA GLN A 6 -20.41 19.65 24.24
C GLN A 6 -19.32 20.00 23.22
N ASN A 7 -18.71 21.18 23.33
CA ASN A 7 -17.54 21.55 22.51
C ASN A 7 -16.35 20.61 22.77
N ASN A 8 -16.11 20.22 24.04
CA ASN A 8 -15.05 19.27 24.39
C ASN A 8 -15.34 17.87 23.83
N GLN A 9 -16.60 17.42 23.85
CA GLN A 9 -16.99 16.14 23.25
C GLN A 9 -16.79 16.13 21.73
N ARG A 10 -17.21 17.19 21.02
CA ARG A 10 -16.98 17.30 19.57
C ARG A 10 -15.49 17.31 19.24
N TYR A 11 -14.68 18.05 19.98
CA TYR A 11 -13.24 18.07 19.78
C TYR A 11 -12.61 16.68 19.91
N LYS A 12 -12.95 15.94 20.97
CA LYS A 12 -12.47 14.56 21.19
C LYS A 12 -12.89 13.62 20.06
N LEU A 13 -14.14 13.72 19.60
CA LEU A 13 -14.65 12.89 18.52
C LEU A 13 -13.95 13.21 17.19
N GLU A 14 -13.74 14.49 16.88
CA GLU A 14 -12.98 14.90 15.70
C GLU A 14 -11.53 14.38 15.77
N SER A 15 -10.88 14.45 16.94
CA SER A 15 -9.53 13.90 17.12
C SER A 15 -9.50 12.39 16.85
N GLN A 16 -10.49 11.65 17.35
CA GLN A 16 -10.61 10.22 17.10
C GLN A 16 -10.76 9.90 15.60
N LEU A 17 -11.57 10.68 14.87
CA LEU A 17 -11.75 10.53 13.42
C LEU A 17 -10.47 10.82 12.66
N ARG A 18 -9.75 11.89 13.03
CA ARG A 18 -8.48 12.28 12.43
C ARG A 18 -7.41 11.21 12.63
N GLU A 19 -7.32 10.65 13.83
CA GLU A 19 -6.37 9.58 14.13
C GLU A 19 -6.70 8.29 13.37
N ALA A 20 -7.99 7.93 13.29
CA ALA A 20 -8.45 6.80 12.49
C ALA A 20 -8.15 6.99 11.00
N TYR A 21 -8.39 8.19 10.46
CA TYR A 21 -7.98 8.57 9.12
C TYR A 21 -6.47 8.38 8.90
N GLY A 22 -5.64 8.89 9.81
CA GLY A 22 -4.19 8.75 9.74
C GLY A 22 -3.74 7.28 9.67
N ARG A 23 -4.33 6.41 10.50
CA ARG A 23 -4.07 4.96 10.45
C ARG A 23 -4.46 4.34 9.11
N VAL A 24 -5.61 4.72 8.54
CA VAL A 24 -6.04 4.21 7.23
C VAL A 24 -5.07 4.66 6.12
N VAL A 25 -4.70 5.94 6.08
CA VAL A 25 -3.72 6.48 5.13
C VAL A 25 -2.39 5.73 5.22
N TYR A 26 -1.93 5.49 6.44
CA TYR A 26 -0.68 4.81 6.69
C TYR A 26 -0.70 3.37 6.19
N THR A 27 -1.72 2.60 6.59
CA THR A 27 -1.86 1.20 6.16
C THR A 27 -2.03 1.10 4.64
N GLN A 28 -2.84 1.97 4.03
CA GLN A 28 -2.97 2.06 2.57
C GLN A 28 -1.59 2.27 1.92
N THR A 29 -0.82 3.23 2.43
CA THR A 29 0.53 3.52 1.91
C THR A 29 1.44 2.31 2.02
N CYS A 30 1.39 1.54 3.11
CA CYS A 30 2.15 0.28 3.25
C CYS A 30 1.79 -0.74 2.18
N HIS A 31 0.49 -0.89 1.85
CA HIS A 31 0.04 -1.73 0.74
C HIS A 31 0.60 -1.21 -0.60
N ASP A 32 0.55 0.10 -0.85
CA ASP A 32 1.11 0.68 -2.08
C ASP A 32 2.62 0.44 -2.22
N LYS A 33 3.38 0.45 -1.12
CA LYS A 33 4.82 0.13 -1.14
C LYS A 33 5.09 -1.31 -1.53
N ILE A 34 4.39 -2.28 -0.93
CA ILE A 34 4.60 -3.69 -1.24
C ILE A 34 4.15 -4.03 -2.67
N ILE A 35 3.03 -3.46 -3.14
CA ILE A 35 2.56 -3.60 -4.53
C ILE A 35 3.67 -3.18 -5.50
N ASN A 36 4.25 -1.99 -5.28
CA ASN A 36 5.31 -1.46 -6.14
C ASN A 36 6.56 -2.35 -6.13
N ARG A 37 6.95 -2.91 -4.98
CA ARG A 37 8.10 -3.83 -4.89
C ARG A 37 7.82 -5.15 -5.61
N LEU A 38 6.65 -5.75 -5.38
CA LEU A 38 6.26 -7.02 -6.01
C LEU A 38 6.19 -6.89 -7.54
N ILE A 39 5.59 -5.82 -8.05
CA ILE A 39 5.52 -5.54 -9.50
C ILE A 39 6.93 -5.34 -10.08
N LYS A 40 7.78 -4.54 -9.44
CA LYS A 40 9.17 -4.34 -9.90
C LYS A 40 9.95 -5.65 -9.92
N LYS A 41 9.79 -6.49 -8.89
CA LYS A 41 10.44 -7.82 -8.82
C LYS A 41 9.93 -8.74 -9.93
N SER A 42 8.62 -8.82 -10.12
CA SER A 42 7.99 -9.60 -11.20
C SER A 42 8.50 -9.17 -12.58
N ASN A 43 8.55 -7.86 -12.85
CA ASN A 43 9.04 -7.33 -14.13
C ASN A 43 10.52 -7.62 -14.35
N ARG A 44 11.37 -7.51 -13.32
CA ARG A 44 12.80 -7.87 -13.44
C ARG A 44 12.99 -9.35 -13.81
N ILE A 45 12.22 -10.25 -13.18
CA ILE A 45 12.27 -11.68 -13.50
C ILE A 45 11.82 -11.93 -14.94
N LYS A 46 10.71 -11.32 -15.37
CA LYS A 46 10.22 -11.43 -16.75
C LYS A 46 11.24 -10.93 -17.78
N CYS A 47 11.86 -9.78 -17.53
CA CYS A 47 12.91 -9.26 -18.41
C CYS A 47 14.11 -10.21 -18.49
N LEU A 48 14.52 -10.79 -17.35
CA LEU A 48 15.61 -11.77 -17.32
C LEU A 48 15.24 -13.05 -18.08
N GLN A 49 14.01 -13.55 -17.94
CA GLN A 49 13.51 -14.70 -18.70
C GLN A 49 13.54 -14.44 -20.19
N ILE A 50 13.08 -13.26 -20.65
CA ILE A 50 13.11 -12.88 -22.07
C ILE A 50 14.56 -12.85 -22.57
N PHE A 51 15.46 -12.19 -21.84
CA PHE A 51 16.86 -12.08 -22.21
C PHE A 51 17.56 -13.44 -22.31
N LEU A 52 17.40 -14.30 -21.28
CA LEU A 52 17.97 -15.65 -21.29
C LEU A 52 17.34 -16.50 -22.39
N SER A 53 16.03 -16.39 -22.63
CA SER A 53 15.34 -17.10 -23.71
C SER A 53 15.90 -16.70 -25.07
N SER A 54 16.14 -15.40 -25.31
CA SER A 54 16.76 -14.93 -26.56
C SER A 54 18.16 -15.50 -26.75
N ILE A 55 19.01 -15.47 -25.70
CA ILE A 55 20.35 -16.07 -25.76
C ILE A 55 20.26 -17.56 -26.05
N THR A 56 19.39 -18.29 -25.37
CA THR A 56 19.19 -19.73 -25.57
C THR A 56 18.78 -20.03 -27.01
N THR A 57 17.78 -19.32 -27.56
CA THR A 57 17.32 -19.53 -28.94
C THR A 57 18.43 -19.22 -29.96
N SER A 58 19.14 -18.11 -29.82
CA SER A 58 20.27 -17.76 -30.71
C SER A 58 21.43 -18.74 -30.58
N GLY A 59 21.75 -19.18 -29.37
CA GLY A 59 22.81 -20.15 -29.10
C GLY A 59 22.53 -21.51 -29.74
N PHE A 60 21.28 -21.99 -29.67
CA PHE A 60 20.87 -23.23 -30.33
C PHE A 60 21.05 -23.16 -31.85
N ILE A 61 20.72 -22.04 -32.49
CA ILE A 61 20.93 -21.86 -33.93
C ILE A 61 22.40 -22.03 -34.29
N VAL A 62 23.32 -21.42 -33.52
CA VAL A 62 24.77 -21.53 -33.78
C VAL A 62 25.26 -22.98 -33.63
N THR A 63 24.81 -23.69 -32.58
CA THR A 63 25.22 -25.10 -32.35
C THR A 63 24.75 -26.07 -33.44
N LEU A 64 23.71 -25.72 -34.20
CA LEU A 64 23.27 -26.55 -35.35
C LEU A 64 24.22 -26.43 -36.55
N PHE A 65 24.96 -25.33 -36.68
CA PHE A 65 25.88 -25.08 -37.80
C PHE A 65 27.36 -25.22 -37.41
N ALA A 66 27.68 -25.18 -36.12
CA ALA A 66 29.03 -25.28 -35.60
C ALA A 66 29.14 -26.36 -34.52
N GLU A 67 30.09 -27.29 -34.65
CA GLU A 67 30.40 -28.32 -33.63
C GLU A 67 31.17 -27.72 -32.43
N ASP A 68 30.61 -26.67 -31.81
CA ASP A 68 31.21 -26.02 -30.65
C ASP A 68 30.65 -26.60 -29.33
N LYS A 69 31.45 -27.47 -28.70
CA LYS A 69 31.14 -28.06 -27.40
C LYS A 69 31.01 -27.01 -26.29
N ILE A 70 31.77 -25.92 -26.35
CA ILE A 70 31.74 -24.87 -25.32
C ILE A 70 30.41 -24.12 -25.39
N ALA A 71 29.98 -23.75 -26.61
CA ALA A 71 28.67 -23.13 -26.84
C ALA A 71 27.52 -24.02 -26.35
N SER A 72 27.64 -25.33 -26.55
CA SER A 72 26.64 -26.30 -26.11
C SER A 72 26.51 -26.41 -24.58
N ILE A 73 27.63 -26.45 -23.86
CA ILE A 73 27.65 -26.49 -22.38
C ILE A 73 27.08 -25.18 -21.80
N LEU A 74 27.47 -24.02 -22.35
CA LEU A 74 26.93 -22.73 -21.93
C LEU A 74 25.42 -22.63 -22.19
N GLY A 75 24.96 -23.07 -23.36
CA GLY A 75 23.54 -23.11 -23.70
C GLY A 75 22.72 -23.99 -22.75
N ALA A 76 23.25 -25.16 -22.37
CA ALA A 76 22.61 -26.04 -21.40
C ALA A 76 22.49 -25.38 -20.01
N PHE A 77 23.54 -24.70 -19.54
CA PHE A 77 23.52 -24.00 -18.25
C PHE A 77 22.53 -22.82 -18.24
N ILE A 78 22.51 -22.00 -19.29
CA ILE A 78 21.55 -20.89 -19.45
C ILE A 78 20.12 -21.41 -19.49
N SER A 79 19.89 -22.53 -20.20
CA SER A 79 18.58 -23.18 -20.28
C SER A 79 18.12 -23.70 -18.91
N LEU A 80 19.03 -24.25 -18.10
CA LEU A 80 18.74 -24.68 -16.73
C LEU A 80 18.33 -23.48 -15.85
N ILE A 81 19.05 -22.36 -15.92
CA ILE A 81 18.67 -21.14 -15.19
C ILE A 81 17.29 -20.65 -15.64
N LEU A 82 17.03 -20.62 -16.94
CA LEU A 82 15.73 -20.21 -17.48
C LEU A 82 14.60 -21.14 -16.99
N LEU A 83 14.85 -22.45 -16.93
CA LEU A 83 13.91 -23.43 -16.39
C LEU A 83 13.60 -23.16 -14.92
N ILE A 84 14.63 -22.89 -14.09
CA ILE A 84 14.46 -22.55 -12.67
C ILE A 84 13.63 -21.27 -12.52
N LEU A 85 13.90 -20.23 -13.32
CA LEU A 85 13.14 -18.98 -13.28
C LEU A 85 11.68 -19.15 -13.71
N ASN A 86 11.42 -19.99 -14.72
CA ASN A 86 10.07 -20.35 -15.15
C ASN A 86 9.31 -21.10 -14.05
N PHE A 87 9.95 -22.09 -13.43
CA PHE A 87 9.37 -22.82 -12.30
C PHE A 87 9.09 -21.90 -11.11
N TYR A 88 10.04 -21.03 -10.76
CA TYR A 88 9.86 -20.02 -9.71
C TYR A 88 8.66 -19.10 -10.01
N SER A 89 8.60 -18.52 -11.22
CA SER A 89 7.51 -17.60 -11.59
C SER A 89 6.14 -18.28 -11.63
N LYS A 90 6.11 -19.58 -11.96
CA LYS A 90 4.87 -20.37 -11.97
C LYS A 90 4.36 -20.65 -10.56
N ASN A 91 5.24 -20.95 -9.62
CA ASN A 91 4.86 -21.31 -8.25
C ASN A 91 4.72 -20.09 -7.32
N PHE A 92 5.46 -19.01 -7.58
CA PHE A 92 5.42 -17.77 -6.81
C PHE A 92 4.81 -16.66 -7.66
N ASN A 93 3.48 -16.55 -7.61
CA ASN A 93 2.76 -15.55 -8.36
C ASN A 93 2.80 -14.17 -7.67
N LEU A 94 3.95 -13.50 -7.80
CA LEU A 94 4.15 -12.14 -7.28
C LEU A 94 3.10 -11.13 -7.81
N THR A 95 2.50 -11.42 -8.97
CA THR A 95 1.47 -10.55 -9.57
C THR A 95 0.13 -10.71 -8.86
N GLU A 96 -0.23 -11.93 -8.50
CA GLU A 96 -1.42 -12.23 -7.70
C GLU A 96 -1.28 -11.74 -6.26
N GLU A 97 -0.11 -11.92 -5.64
CA GLU A 97 0.19 -11.33 -4.34
C GLU A 97 0.05 -9.79 -4.37
N ALA A 98 0.61 -9.14 -5.40
CA ALA A 98 0.44 -7.70 -5.59
C ALA A 98 -1.03 -7.32 -5.81
N GLN A 99 -1.81 -8.15 -6.48
CA GLN A 99 -3.23 -7.91 -6.69
C GLN A 99 -4.02 -7.99 -5.37
N ASN A 100 -3.70 -8.94 -4.50
CA ASN A 100 -4.33 -9.04 -3.18
C ASN A 100 -4.04 -7.80 -2.33
N HIS A 101 -2.82 -7.29 -2.35
CA HIS A 101 -2.51 -6.01 -1.68
C HIS A 101 -3.21 -4.82 -2.35
N ARG A 102 -3.39 -4.84 -3.68
CA ARG A 102 -4.11 -3.77 -4.41
C ARG A 102 -5.57 -3.69 -4.01
N VAL A 103 -6.26 -4.83 -3.91
CA VAL A 103 -7.65 -4.88 -3.42
C VAL A 103 -7.76 -4.24 -2.02
N ALA A 104 -6.83 -4.55 -1.12
CA ALA A 104 -6.78 -3.94 0.20
C ALA A 104 -6.52 -2.42 0.13
N SER A 105 -5.55 -1.98 -0.69
CA SER A 105 -5.23 -0.56 -0.87
C SER A 105 -6.42 0.23 -1.42
N ASP A 106 -7.08 -0.26 -2.48
CA ASP A 106 -8.21 0.40 -3.11
C ASP A 106 -9.40 0.52 -2.15
N THR A 107 -9.63 -0.51 -1.33
CA THR A 107 -10.69 -0.50 -0.30
C THR A 107 -10.37 0.50 0.80
N LEU A 108 -9.12 0.54 1.29
CA LEU A 108 -8.68 1.52 2.28
C LEU A 108 -8.72 2.94 1.73
N TRP A 109 -8.40 3.14 0.45
CA TRP A 109 -8.52 4.43 -0.21
C TRP A 109 -9.97 4.91 -0.20
N LYS A 110 -10.94 4.04 -0.50
CA LYS A 110 -12.36 4.41 -0.42
C LYS A 110 -12.76 4.84 1.00
N ILE A 111 -12.38 4.07 2.02
CA ILE A 111 -12.63 4.39 3.43
C ILE A 111 -11.97 5.73 3.82
N ARG A 112 -10.73 5.96 3.38
CA ARG A 112 -9.99 7.20 3.60
C ARG A 112 -10.75 8.42 3.04
N GLU A 113 -11.26 8.33 1.83
CA GLU A 113 -12.04 9.43 1.23
C GLU A 113 -13.36 9.67 1.98
N GLU A 114 -13.99 8.62 2.51
CA GLU A 114 -15.20 8.78 3.34
C GLU A 114 -14.90 9.43 4.70
N TYR A 115 -13.74 9.17 5.31
CA TYR A 115 -13.28 9.94 6.47
C TYR A 115 -13.08 11.43 6.13
N ILE A 116 -12.54 11.75 4.96
CA ILE A 116 -12.39 13.16 4.52
C ILE A 116 -13.77 13.82 4.39
N SER A 117 -14.73 13.15 3.77
CA SER A 117 -16.12 13.64 3.68
C SER A 117 -16.74 13.83 5.06
N LEU A 118 -16.59 12.87 5.97
CA LEU A 118 -17.10 12.98 7.34
C LEU A 118 -16.46 14.13 8.12
N LEU A 119 -15.15 14.35 7.97
CA LEU A 119 -14.44 15.47 8.59
C LEU A 119 -14.86 16.82 7.98
N THR A 120 -15.20 16.85 6.70
CA THR A 120 -15.71 18.05 6.01
C THR A 120 -17.10 18.41 6.50
N ASP A 121 -17.99 17.43 6.63
CA ASP A 121 -19.37 17.61 7.10
C ASP A 121 -19.45 17.71 8.64
N PHE A 122 -18.30 17.62 9.33
CA PHE A 122 -18.26 17.45 10.78
C PHE A 122 -18.98 18.57 11.51
N ASP A 123 -18.88 19.81 11.08
CA ASP A 123 -19.51 20.95 11.77
C ASP A 123 -21.04 21.06 11.50
N ILE A 124 -21.54 20.33 10.49
CA ILE A 124 -22.95 20.37 10.04
C ILE A 124 -23.75 19.22 10.66
N LEU A 125 -23.12 18.05 10.83
CA LEU A 125 -23.78 16.85 11.33
C LEU A 125 -24.00 16.88 12.85
N ASP A 126 -25.11 16.27 13.29
CA ASP A 126 -25.35 16.01 14.71
C ASP A 126 -24.42 14.91 15.25
N LEU A 127 -24.19 14.91 16.56
CA LEU A 127 -23.26 13.99 17.22
C LEU A 127 -23.61 12.51 16.97
N LYS A 128 -24.90 12.15 16.95
CA LYS A 128 -25.34 10.76 16.80
C LYS A 128 -25.04 10.25 15.39
N SER A 129 -25.26 11.08 14.37
CA SER A 129 -24.92 10.76 12.98
C SER A 129 -23.41 10.59 12.78
N ILE A 130 -22.59 11.44 13.39
CA ILE A 130 -21.13 11.34 13.33
C ILE A 130 -20.65 10.03 13.97
N MET A 131 -21.16 9.71 15.17
CA MET A 131 -20.81 8.47 15.87
C MET A 131 -21.18 7.24 15.05
N LYS A 132 -22.38 7.22 14.44
CA LYS A 132 -22.82 6.11 13.59
C LYS A 132 -21.89 5.91 12.39
N LYS A 133 -21.56 6.98 11.66
CA LYS A 133 -20.64 6.90 10.50
C LYS A 133 -19.23 6.49 10.92
N ARG A 134 -18.75 6.98 12.07
CA ARG A 134 -17.47 6.54 12.63
C ARG A 134 -17.45 5.03 12.84
N ASP A 135 -18.47 4.50 13.50
CA ASP A 135 -18.54 3.08 13.86
C ASP A 135 -18.58 2.20 12.60
N GLU A 136 -19.35 2.61 11.59
CA GLU A 136 -19.40 1.96 10.26
C GLU A 136 -18.02 1.96 9.57
N LEU A 137 -17.32 3.10 9.55
CA LEU A 137 -16.00 3.20 8.95
C LEU A 137 -14.96 2.35 9.70
N GLN A 138 -15.06 2.26 11.02
CA GLN A 138 -14.18 1.42 11.84
C GLN A 138 -14.42 -0.06 11.61
N GLU A 139 -15.67 -0.49 11.51
CA GLU A 139 -16.06 -1.87 11.20
C GLU A 139 -15.52 -2.29 9.84
N ARG A 140 -15.78 -1.50 8.79
CA ARG A 140 -15.24 -1.75 7.44
C ARG A 140 -13.71 -1.76 7.42
N THR A 141 -13.07 -0.89 8.19
CA THR A 141 -11.60 -0.90 8.30
C THR A 141 -11.11 -2.20 8.94
N ALA A 142 -11.79 -2.67 9.99
CA ALA A 142 -11.44 -3.92 10.67
C ALA A 142 -11.62 -5.14 9.75
N GLU A 143 -12.66 -5.17 8.92
CA GLU A 143 -12.87 -6.20 7.90
C GLU A 143 -11.72 -6.26 6.89
N VAL A 144 -11.25 -5.10 6.41
CA VAL A 144 -10.07 -5.06 5.53
C VAL A 144 -8.84 -5.59 6.25
N TYR A 145 -8.63 -5.20 7.51
CA TYR A 145 -7.45 -5.63 8.27
C TYR A 145 -7.47 -7.13 8.61
N SER A 146 -8.63 -7.74 8.74
CA SER A 146 -8.76 -9.18 9.02
C SER A 146 -8.65 -10.04 7.75
N SER A 147 -9.06 -9.53 6.60
CA SER A 147 -9.10 -10.26 5.33
C SER A 147 -7.92 -10.00 4.40
N SER A 148 -7.15 -8.94 4.61
CA SER A 148 -6.02 -8.57 3.75
C SER A 148 -4.71 -9.29 4.11
N PRO A 149 -3.82 -9.49 3.13
CA PRO A 149 -2.46 -9.96 3.41
C PRO A 149 -1.70 -8.95 4.29
N ARG A 150 -0.89 -9.47 5.21
CA ARG A 150 -0.06 -8.65 6.11
C ARG A 150 0.98 -7.87 5.31
N THR A 151 1.19 -6.61 5.68
CA THR A 151 2.30 -5.80 5.16
C THR A 151 3.60 -6.17 5.86
N ASP A 152 4.73 -5.78 5.25
CA ASP A 152 6.06 -6.08 5.79
C ASP A 152 6.74 -4.84 6.41
N ARG A 153 7.83 -5.09 7.16
CA ARG A 153 8.60 -4.03 7.83
C ARG A 153 9.19 -3.00 6.86
N GLU A 154 9.61 -3.43 5.68
CA GLU A 154 10.18 -2.53 4.67
C GLU A 154 9.09 -1.59 4.11
N SER A 155 7.86 -2.09 3.92
CA SER A 155 6.69 -1.26 3.60
C SER A 155 6.39 -0.24 4.67
N TYR A 156 6.46 -0.64 5.95
CA TYR A 156 6.28 0.26 7.08
C TYR A 156 7.32 1.39 7.06
N LEU A 157 8.61 1.06 6.92
CA LEU A 157 9.68 2.05 6.89
C LEU A 157 9.56 3.00 5.68
N GLU A 158 9.22 2.46 4.51
CA GLU A 158 8.99 3.27 3.30
C GLU A 158 7.76 4.18 3.43
N ALA A 159 6.68 3.71 4.08
CA ALA A 159 5.49 4.50 4.36
C ALA A 159 5.79 5.61 5.37
N LYS A 160 6.48 5.27 6.47
CA LYS A 160 6.97 6.22 7.47
C LYS A 160 7.71 7.39 6.82
N LYS A 161 8.68 7.07 5.95
CA LYS A 161 9.44 8.06 5.18
C LYS A 161 8.58 8.86 4.21
N ALA A 162 7.67 8.21 3.47
CA ALA A 162 6.83 8.87 2.46
C ALA A 162 5.83 9.86 3.10
N LEU A 163 5.30 9.51 4.26
CA LEU A 163 4.31 10.29 4.98
C LEU A 163 4.91 11.33 5.94
N LYS A 164 6.25 11.35 6.09
CA LYS A 164 6.98 12.17 7.07
C LYS A 164 6.43 11.98 8.49
N ASN A 165 6.11 10.73 8.83
CA ASN A 165 5.66 10.35 10.17
C ASN A 165 6.89 9.98 11.00
N GLU A 166 7.12 10.64 12.13
CA GLU A 166 8.26 10.36 13.01
C GLU A 166 7.84 9.44 14.17
N GLU A 167 6.56 9.47 14.54
CA GLU A 167 5.96 8.65 15.60
C GLU A 167 5.71 7.19 15.13
N GLU A 168 5.72 6.24 16.07
CA GLU A 168 5.59 4.81 15.75
C GLU A 168 4.16 4.29 15.81
N GLN A 169 3.45 4.55 16.92
CA GLN A 169 2.14 3.96 17.23
C GLN A 169 0.99 4.97 17.17
N THR A 170 1.31 6.26 17.18
CA THR A 170 0.34 7.36 17.20
C THR A 170 0.71 8.38 16.14
N PHE A 171 -0.18 9.35 15.93
CA PHE A 171 0.09 10.50 15.08
C PHE A 171 -0.04 11.76 15.91
N SER A 172 0.90 12.68 15.74
CA SER A 172 0.73 14.05 16.17
C SER A 172 -0.33 14.77 15.31
N GLU A 173 -0.97 15.80 15.87
CA GLU A 173 -1.93 16.63 15.13
C GLU A 173 -1.34 17.22 13.84
N ARG A 174 -0.03 17.53 13.86
CA ARG A 174 0.68 18.10 12.70
C ARG A 174 0.85 17.08 11.58
N GLU A 175 1.17 15.83 11.91
CA GLU A 175 1.31 14.77 10.91
C GLU A 175 -0.03 14.50 10.20
N ILE A 176 -1.12 14.41 10.96
CA ILE A 176 -2.45 14.24 10.39
C ILE A 176 -2.83 15.45 9.52
N ASP A 177 -2.55 16.67 9.99
CA ASP A 177 -2.81 17.89 9.20
C ASP A 177 -2.08 17.87 7.86
N ILE A 178 -0.82 17.43 7.80
CA ILE A 178 -0.07 17.35 6.53
C ILE A 178 -0.73 16.38 5.55
N MET A 179 -1.32 15.29 6.04
CA MET A 179 -2.01 14.28 5.23
C MET A 179 -3.40 14.74 4.76
N LEU A 180 -4.08 15.58 5.54
CA LEU A 180 -5.42 16.09 5.23
C LEU A 180 -5.40 17.21 4.17
N PRO A 181 -6.48 17.37 3.38
CA PRO A 181 -6.70 18.55 2.56
C PRO A 181 -6.64 19.85 3.35
N ASN A 182 -6.06 20.90 2.76
CA ASN A 182 -5.84 22.19 3.42
C ASN A 182 -7.10 22.75 4.11
N SER A 183 -8.27 22.64 3.48
CA SER A 183 -9.52 23.21 3.99
C SER A 183 -9.97 22.66 5.34
N ILE A 184 -9.57 21.42 5.69
CA ILE A 184 -10.02 20.73 6.92
C ILE A 184 -8.87 20.50 7.93
N ARG A 185 -7.76 21.22 7.77
CA ARG A 185 -6.64 21.19 8.72
C ARG A 185 -6.96 22.02 9.96
N ARG A 186 -6.63 21.49 11.14
CA ARG A 186 -6.82 22.20 12.42
C ARG A 186 -5.89 23.39 12.55
N SER A 187 -4.66 23.30 12.03
CA SER A 187 -3.72 24.42 11.97
C SER A 187 -4.28 25.67 11.28
N ASN A 188 -5.26 25.52 10.38
CA ASN A 188 -5.93 26.66 9.75
C ASN A 188 -7.03 27.28 10.60
N ARG A 189 -7.57 26.55 11.59
CA ARG A 189 -8.52 27.08 12.58
C ARG A 189 -7.82 27.93 13.64
N VAL A 190 -6.55 27.63 13.97
CA VAL A 190 -5.75 28.38 14.95
C VAL A 190 -5.18 29.69 14.37
N LYS A 191 -5.07 29.80 13.04
CA LYS A 191 -4.58 31.00 12.34
C LYS A 191 -5.67 32.03 12.01
N LYS A 192 -6.94 31.72 12.28
CA LYS A 192 -8.08 32.64 12.17
C LYS A 192 -8.38 33.22 13.54
#